data_AF-A0A9R1TT38-F1
#
_entry.id   AF-A0A9R1TT38-F1
#
_cell.length_a   1.000
_cell.length_b   1.000
_cell.length_c   1.000
_cell.angle_alpha   90.00
_cell.angle_beta   90.00
_cell.angle_gamma   90.00
#
_symmetry.space_group_name_H-M   'P 1'
#
loop_
_entity.id
_entity.type
_entity.pdbx_description
1 polymer ?
#
loop_
_entity_poly.entity_id
_entity_poly.type
_entity_poly.pdbx_seq_one_letter_code
_entity_poly.pdbx_strand_id
1 'polypeptide(L)'
;MNQSITLVTLVLGITAVICTGAVEMCPEENCLASDKCEEIVKGDMKCHLQGTTCCSVVISEFQTHCRHHGGECMKTCSSTLIREVIDCPDNEYCCVLV
;
A
#
# COMPACT_ATOMS: atom_id res chain seq x y z
N MET A 1 11.87 10.29 48.69
CA MET A 1 11.94 8.98 48.01
C MET A 1 10.72 8.72 47.12
N ASN A 2 9.49 9.05 47.55
CA ASN A 2 8.28 8.77 46.75
C ASN A 2 8.16 9.61 45.46
N GLN A 3 8.47 10.91 45.48
CA GLN A 3 8.31 11.78 44.30
C GLN A 3 9.22 11.39 43.11
N SER A 4 10.45 10.94 43.38
CA SER A 4 11.39 10.49 42.35
C SER A 4 10.93 9.19 41.69
N ILE A 5 10.27 8.31 42.45
CA ILE A 5 9.73 7.04 41.93
C ILE A 5 8.53 7.31 41.01
N THR A 6 7.65 8.26 41.37
CA THR A 6 6.49 8.65 40.53
C THR A 6 6.90 9.29 39.21
N LEU A 7 7.98 10.07 39.19
CA LEU A 7 8.52 10.67 37.97
C LEU A 7 9.12 9.62 37.03
N VAL A 8 9.85 8.65 37.57
CA VAL A 8 10.46 7.58 36.77
C VAL A 8 9.39 6.65 36.18
N THR A 9 8.34 6.30 36.94
CA THR A 9 7.23 5.49 36.40
C THR A 9 6.40 6.24 35.36
N LEU A 10 6.20 7.55 35.53
CA LEU A 10 5.51 8.38 34.54
C LEU A 10 6.28 8.47 33.23
N VAL A 11 7.61 8.69 33.29
CA VAL A 11 8.47 8.75 32.10
C VAL A 11 8.52 7.40 31.38
N LEU A 12 8.65 6.27 32.11
CA LEU A 12 8.61 4.94 31.50
C LEU A 12 7.25 4.64 30.84
N GLY A 13 6.14 5.04 31.47
CA GLY A 13 4.81 4.87 30.90
C GLY A 13 4.61 5.65 29.61
N ILE A 14 5.09 6.90 29.55
CA ILE A 14 4.99 7.73 28.35
C ILE A 14 5.84 7.15 27.20
N THR A 15 7.06 6.67 27.47
CA THR A 15 7.89 6.04 26.43
C THR A 15 7.31 4.75 25.88
N ALA A 16 6.61 3.96 26.71
CA ALA A 16 5.99 2.71 26.27
C ALA A 16 4.78 2.95 25.33
N VAL A 17 4.05 4.06 25.49
CA VAL A 17 2.87 4.40 24.67
C VAL A 17 3.25 4.92 23.28
N ILE A 18 4.44 5.52 23.12
CA ILE A 18 4.86 6.12 21.84
C ILE A 18 5.30 5.05 20.82
N CYS A 19 5.50 3.81 21.24
CA CYS A 19 5.84 2.68 20.37
C CYS A 19 4.63 1.92 19.80
N THR A 20 3.46 2.55 19.65
CA THR A 20 2.42 1.98 18.79
C THR A 20 2.85 2.21 17.35
N GLY A 21 3.47 1.19 16.74
CA GLY A 21 3.93 1.24 15.35
C GLY A 21 2.84 1.76 14.41
N ALA A 22 3.19 2.71 13.56
CA ALA A 22 2.31 3.17 12.51
C ALA A 22 2.06 1.99 11.57
N VAL A 23 0.81 1.51 11.53
CA VAL A 23 0.39 0.48 10.58
C VAL A 23 0.24 1.18 9.23
N GLU A 24 0.99 0.73 8.24
CA GLU A 24 0.90 1.27 6.90
C GLU A 24 -0.37 0.75 6.20
N MET A 25 -1.12 1.65 5.58
CA MET A 25 -2.34 1.29 4.86
C MET A 25 -1.98 0.91 3.43
N CYS A 26 -2.45 -0.26 3.01
CA CYS A 26 -2.29 -0.69 1.62
C CYS A 26 -3.13 0.21 0.70
N PRO A 27 -2.60 0.61 -0.47
CA PRO A 27 -3.41 1.25 -1.50
C PRO A 27 -4.64 0.40 -1.83
N GLU A 28 -5.82 1.01 -1.94
CA GLU A 28 -7.08 0.28 -2.05
C GLU A 28 -7.16 -0.58 -3.32
N GLU A 29 -6.54 -0.13 -4.41
CA GLU A 29 -6.42 -0.86 -5.67
C GLU A 29 -5.68 -2.21 -5.50
N ASN A 30 -4.70 -2.26 -4.59
CA ASN A 30 -3.91 -3.47 -4.32
C ASN A 30 -4.56 -4.40 -3.29
N CYS A 31 -5.69 -4.03 -2.69
CA CYS A 31 -6.40 -4.82 -1.70
C CYS A 31 -7.34 -5.83 -2.35
N LEU A 32 -6.81 -7.00 -2.73
CA LEU A 32 -7.53 -8.03 -3.46
C LEU A 32 -7.66 -9.33 -2.65
N ALA A 33 -8.49 -10.24 -3.13
CA ALA A 33 -8.51 -11.61 -2.60
C ALA A 33 -7.15 -12.28 -2.84
N SER A 34 -6.72 -13.14 -1.91
CA SER A 34 -5.36 -13.71 -1.93
C SER A 34 -5.06 -14.55 -3.18
N ASP A 35 -6.08 -15.11 -3.81
CA ASP A 35 -6.01 -15.87 -5.06
C ASP A 35 -5.81 -14.99 -6.31
N LYS A 36 -5.85 -13.66 -6.16
CA LYS A 36 -5.57 -12.68 -7.22
C LYS A 36 -4.17 -12.05 -7.10
N CYS A 37 -3.43 -12.38 -6.05
CA CYS A 37 -2.05 -11.94 -5.89
C CYS A 37 -1.08 -13.02 -6.38
N GLU A 38 -0.12 -12.64 -7.20
CA GLU A 38 1.06 -13.46 -7.47
C GLU A 38 2.01 -13.40 -6.27
N GLU A 39 2.17 -12.19 -5.70
CA GLU A 39 2.93 -11.96 -4.48
C GLU A 39 2.20 -11.03 -3.52
N ILE A 40 2.17 -11.39 -2.24
CA ILE A 40 1.59 -10.59 -1.16
C ILE A 40 2.69 -9.78 -0.47
N VAL A 41 2.41 -8.53 -0.08
CA VAL A 41 3.33 -7.71 0.71
C VAL A 41 3.67 -8.42 2.03
N LYS A 42 4.96 -8.55 2.32
CA LYS A 42 5.46 -9.08 3.60
C LYS A 42 5.54 -7.95 4.63
N GLY A 43 4.65 -7.93 5.61
CA GLY A 43 4.67 -6.94 6.70
C GLY A 43 3.30 -6.59 7.24
N ASP A 44 3.24 -5.60 8.13
CA ASP A 44 2.01 -5.13 8.78
C ASP A 44 1.26 -4.10 7.90
N MET A 45 0.97 -4.45 6.64
CA MET A 45 0.04 -3.66 5.82
C MET A 45 -1.39 -4.14 6.02
N LYS A 46 -2.32 -3.19 6.18
CA LYS A 46 -3.74 -3.49 6.32
C LYS A 46 -4.54 -3.01 5.12
N CYS A 47 -5.49 -3.85 4.73
CA CYS A 47 -6.59 -3.49 3.85
C CYS A 47 -7.81 -3.11 4.69
N HIS A 48 -8.58 -2.12 4.23
CA HIS A 48 -9.84 -1.74 4.88
C HIS A 48 -10.89 -2.85 4.82
N LEU A 49 -10.94 -3.57 3.70
CA LEU A 49 -11.93 -4.62 3.47
C LEU A 49 -11.48 -5.93 4.11
N GLN A 50 -12.38 -6.57 4.87
CA GLN A 50 -12.09 -7.88 5.44
C GLN A 50 -12.01 -8.95 4.34
N GLY A 51 -11.07 -9.88 4.49
CA GLY A 51 -10.85 -10.97 3.54
C GLY A 51 -10.02 -10.59 2.32
N THR A 52 -9.55 -9.35 2.21
CA THR A 52 -8.54 -8.95 1.23
C THR A 52 -7.16 -8.90 1.85
N THR A 53 -6.15 -9.03 1.01
CA THR A 53 -4.74 -8.93 1.36
C THR A 53 -4.07 -7.91 0.44
N CYS A 54 -2.98 -7.31 0.91
CA CYS A 54 -2.24 -6.34 0.12
C CYS A 54 -1.37 -7.07 -0.91
N CYS A 55 -1.74 -7.03 -2.19
CA CYS A 55 -0.92 -7.56 -3.24
C CYS A 55 0.28 -6.63 -3.50
N SER A 56 1.48 -7.22 -3.53
CA SER A 56 2.66 -6.57 -4.09
C SER A 56 2.75 -6.75 -5.61
N VAL A 57 2.35 -7.93 -6.09
CA VAL A 57 2.22 -8.26 -7.51
C VAL A 57 0.85 -8.88 -7.70
N VAL A 58 0.06 -8.27 -8.58
CA VAL A 58 -1.29 -8.74 -8.95
C VAL A 58 -1.14 -9.66 -10.16
N ILE A 59 -1.86 -10.80 -10.16
CA ILE A 59 -1.85 -11.73 -11.30
C ILE A 59 -2.34 -10.98 -12.56
N SER A 60 -1.70 -11.23 -13.71
CA SER A 60 -1.92 -10.47 -14.94
C SER A 60 -3.37 -10.29 -15.36
N GLU A 61 -4.23 -11.32 -15.26
CA GLU A 61 -5.66 -11.19 -15.61
C GLU A 61 -6.47 -10.25 -14.70
N PHE A 62 -5.94 -9.89 -13.52
CA PHE A 62 -6.59 -8.99 -12.58
C PHE A 62 -5.94 -7.60 -12.52
N GLN A 63 -4.94 -7.32 -13.37
CA GLN A 63 -4.28 -6.02 -13.43
C GLN A 63 -5.13 -4.96 -14.15
N THR A 64 -6.02 -4.29 -13.40
CA THR A 64 -6.93 -3.27 -13.95
C THR A 64 -6.49 -1.83 -13.71
N HIS A 65 -5.63 -1.57 -12.72
CA HIS A 65 -5.17 -0.23 -12.34
C HIS A 65 -3.73 0.00 -12.77
N CYS A 66 -3.34 1.25 -13.03
CA CYS A 66 -2.03 1.56 -13.56
C CYS A 66 -0.89 1.11 -12.66
N ARG A 67 -1.06 1.26 -11.34
CA ARG A 67 -0.07 0.79 -10.37
C ARG A 67 0.10 -0.73 -10.35
N HIS A 68 -0.92 -1.51 -10.76
CA HIS A 68 -0.77 -2.97 -10.90
C HIS A 68 0.24 -3.33 -11.99
N HIS A 69 0.36 -2.49 -13.01
CA HIS A 69 1.34 -2.64 -14.09
C HIS A 69 2.70 -2.03 -13.75
N GLY A 70 2.88 -1.48 -12.53
CA GLY A 70 4.07 -0.70 -12.16
C GLY A 70 4.19 0.62 -12.91
N GLY A 71 3.09 1.14 -13.46
CA GLY A 71 3.06 2.36 -14.24
C GLY A 71 2.61 3.59 -13.45
N GLU A 72 2.64 4.73 -14.15
CA GLU A 72 2.11 6.01 -13.70
C GLU A 72 1.20 6.61 -14.80
N CYS A 73 0.11 7.27 -14.40
CA CYS A 73 -0.75 7.97 -15.34
C CYS A 73 -0.04 9.23 -15.84
N MET A 74 0.17 9.30 -17.15
CA MET A 74 0.90 10.41 -17.79
C MET A 74 0.22 10.80 -19.10
N LYS A 75 0.34 12.07 -19.49
CA LYS A 75 -0.23 12.58 -20.75
C LYS A 75 0.38 11.94 -21.99
N THR A 76 1.66 11.56 -21.93
CA THR A 76 2.40 11.05 -23.09
C THR A 76 3.49 10.06 -22.66
N CYS A 77 3.55 8.92 -23.34
CA CYS A 77 4.70 8.03 -23.38
C CYS A 77 4.76 7.33 -24.75
N SER A 78 5.82 6.55 -25.00
CA SER A 78 5.89 5.73 -26.21
C SER A 78 4.69 4.79 -26.28
N SER A 79 4.10 4.60 -27.46
CA SER A 79 2.94 3.71 -27.66
C SER A 79 3.21 2.27 -27.21
N THR A 80 4.48 1.84 -27.22
CA THR A 80 4.90 0.52 -26.73
C THR A 80 4.84 0.36 -25.20
N LEU A 81 4.77 1.48 -24.46
CA LEU A 81 4.75 1.52 -23.00
C LEU A 81 3.35 1.79 -22.42
N ILE A 82 2.34 1.94 -23.29
CA ILE A 82 0.96 2.21 -22.86
C ILE A 82 0.29 0.91 -22.42
N ARG A 83 -0.42 0.95 -21.28
CA ARG A 83 -1.33 -0.08 -20.79
C ARG A 83 -2.75 0.46 -20.69
N GLU A 84 -3.71 -0.40 -21.00
CA GLU A 84 -5.13 -0.11 -20.81
C GLU A 84 -5.49 -0.35 -19.35
N VAL A 85 -6.09 0.66 -18.71
CA VAL A 85 -6.42 0.67 -17.29
C VAL A 85 -7.69 1.49 -17.05
N ILE A 86 -8.27 1.37 -15.86
CA ILE A 86 -9.53 2.04 -15.51
C ILE A 86 -9.38 3.33 -14.69
N ASP A 87 -8.18 3.62 -14.21
CA ASP A 87 -7.91 4.63 -13.17
C ASP A 87 -7.17 5.88 -13.68
N CYS A 88 -6.72 5.90 -14.93
CA CYS A 88 -6.16 7.12 -15.51
C CYS A 88 -7.27 8.08 -15.99
N PRO A 89 -7.10 9.40 -15.79
CA PRO A 89 -7.98 10.42 -16.34
C PRO A 89 -8.11 10.36 -17.87
N ASP A 90 -9.20 10.89 -18.44
CA ASP A 90 -9.52 10.84 -19.89
C ASP A 90 -8.41 11.35 -20.83
N ASN A 91 -7.47 12.14 -20.33
CA ASN A 91 -6.36 12.74 -21.07
C ASN A 91 -4.97 12.17 -20.70
N GLU A 92 -4.94 11.05 -19.99
CA GLU A 92 -3.73 10.37 -19.53
C GLU A 92 -3.76 8.89 -19.88
N TYR A 93 -2.57 8.30 -19.97
CA TYR A 93 -2.34 6.90 -20.28
C TYR A 93 -1.57 6.27 -19.14
N CYS A 94 -1.82 5.00 -18.85
CA CYS A 94 -0.92 4.27 -17.97
C CYS A 94 0.39 3.98 -18.71
N CYS A 95 1.46 4.61 -18.24
CA CYS A 95 2.78 4.47 -18.81
C CYS A 95 3.64 3.60 -17.89
N VAL A 96 4.10 2.46 -18.40
CA VAL A 96 4.96 1.55 -17.65
C VAL A 96 6.44 1.79 -17.98
N LEU A 97 7.28 1.86 -16.95
CA LEU A 97 8.73 1.89 -17.12
C LEU A 97 9.22 0.43 -17.17
N VAL A 98 9.98 0.10 -18.21
CA VAL A 98 10.62 -1.21 -18.41
C VAL A 98 11.97 -1.31 -17.70
#